data_AF-A0A965R4U9-F1
#
_entry.id   AF-A0A965R4U9-F1
#
_cell.length_a   1.000
_cell.length_b   1.000
_cell.length_c   1.000
_cell.angle_alpha   90.00
_cell.angle_beta   90.00
_cell.angle_gamma   90.00
#
_symmetry.space_group_name_H-M   'P 1'
#
loop_
_entity.id
_entity.type
_entity.pdbx_description
1 polymer ?
#
loop_
_entity_poly.entity_id
_entity_poly.type
_entity_poly.pdbx_seq_one_letter_code
_entity_poly.pdbx_strand_id
1 'polypeptide(L)'
;MAVTKLPGQQISLIDATNLATDAVESAAIKAGAVVAGKLANASIDNASLFAASVVDANALADNAVDSAAIAAGAVVAGKLGNNAVASANIAANAVTAAKLNNDVAGGGLVLDGSTNALNVNLGQDSGLQISTDALSLLFDGNTLQKGGNGVSV
;
A
#
# COMPACT_ATOMS: atom_id res chain seq x y z
N MET A 1 -45.38 -10.23 -35.74
CA MET A 1 -46.85 -10.32 -35.54
C MET A 1 -47.17 -9.57 -34.27
N ALA A 2 -47.95 -8.50 -34.31
CA ALA A 2 -48.40 -7.82 -33.11
C ALA A 2 -49.39 -8.75 -32.39
N VAL A 3 -49.10 -9.09 -31.14
CA VAL A 3 -50.04 -9.84 -30.30
C VAL A 3 -51.07 -8.83 -29.79
N THR A 4 -52.18 -8.69 -30.49
CA THR A 4 -53.32 -7.90 -30.01
C THR A 4 -54.11 -8.73 -29.00
N LYS A 5 -54.29 -8.20 -27.79
CA LYS A 5 -55.00 -8.84 -26.67
C LYS A 5 -56.42 -9.28 -27.10
N LEU A 6 -56.78 -10.55 -26.87
CA LEU A 6 -58.16 -11.03 -27.05
C LEU A 6 -59.08 -10.43 -25.95
N PRO A 7 -60.35 -10.10 -26.24
CA PRO A 7 -61.29 -9.58 -25.24
C PRO A 7 -61.42 -10.53 -24.04
N GLY A 8 -61.16 -10.02 -22.84
CA GLY A 8 -61.31 -10.79 -21.58
C GLY A 8 -60.03 -11.45 -21.03
N GLN A 9 -58.95 -11.57 -21.80
CA GLN A 9 -57.66 -12.00 -21.25
C GLN A 9 -56.87 -10.79 -20.81
N GLN A 10 -56.47 -10.67 -19.54
CA GLN A 10 -55.42 -9.70 -19.17
C GLN A 10 -54.12 -10.10 -19.90
N ILE A 11 -53.38 -9.11 -20.43
CA ILE A 11 -51.93 -9.32 -20.62
C ILE A 11 -51.47 -9.46 -19.19
N SER A 12 -51.20 -10.69 -18.74
CA SER A 12 -50.61 -10.87 -17.42
C SER A 12 -49.32 -10.08 -17.47
N LEU A 13 -49.28 -8.96 -16.73
CA LEU A 13 -48.00 -8.33 -16.41
C LEU A 13 -47.17 -9.46 -15.81
N ILE A 14 -46.03 -9.75 -16.42
CA ILE A 14 -45.10 -10.70 -15.82
C ILE A 14 -44.47 -9.97 -14.65
N ASP A 15 -44.82 -10.38 -13.44
CA ASP A 15 -44.23 -9.91 -12.20
C ASP A 15 -43.64 -11.09 -11.40
N ALA A 16 -43.15 -10.80 -10.20
CA ALA A 16 -42.51 -11.80 -9.34
C ALA A 16 -43.47 -12.95 -8.96
N THR A 17 -44.79 -12.75 -8.97
CA THR A 17 -45.77 -13.80 -8.64
C THR A 17 -45.92 -14.85 -9.74
N ASN A 18 -45.45 -14.55 -10.96
CA ASN A 18 -45.43 -15.50 -12.07
C ASN A 18 -44.22 -16.43 -12.06
N LEU A 19 -43.22 -16.18 -11.20
CA LEU A 19 -42.00 -16.98 -11.10
C LEU A 19 -42.06 -17.85 -9.85
N ALA A 20 -41.82 -19.15 -10.01
CA ALA A 20 -41.56 -20.01 -8.86
C ALA A 20 -40.24 -19.62 -8.19
N THR A 21 -40.07 -19.98 -6.92
CA THR A 21 -38.78 -19.87 -6.23
C THR A 21 -37.69 -20.56 -7.05
N ASP A 22 -36.55 -19.89 -7.21
CA ASP A 22 -35.39 -20.35 -7.98
C ASP A 22 -35.64 -20.61 -9.48
N ALA A 23 -36.77 -20.15 -10.04
CA ALA A 23 -37.11 -20.38 -11.45
C ALA A 23 -36.15 -19.70 -12.45
N VAL A 24 -35.35 -18.72 -12.00
CA VAL A 24 -34.36 -18.03 -12.82
C VAL A 24 -32.96 -18.56 -12.48
N GLU A 25 -32.58 -19.65 -13.14
CA GLU A 25 -31.24 -20.22 -13.05
C GLU A 25 -30.22 -19.40 -13.86
N SER A 26 -28.92 -19.55 -13.55
CA SER A 26 -27.84 -18.84 -14.23
C SER A 26 -27.83 -19.03 -15.75
N ALA A 27 -28.24 -20.22 -16.23
CA ALA A 27 -28.34 -20.52 -17.67
C ALA A 27 -29.40 -19.67 -18.40
N ALA A 28 -30.42 -19.18 -17.69
CA ALA A 28 -31.41 -18.27 -18.26
C ALA A 28 -30.89 -16.84 -18.40
N ILE A 29 -29.81 -16.48 -17.71
CA ILE A 29 -29.19 -15.16 -17.72
C ILE A 29 -27.97 -15.18 -18.64
N LYS A 30 -28.13 -14.65 -19.85
CA LYS A 30 -27.01 -14.53 -20.79
C LYS A 30 -25.91 -13.63 -20.23
N ALA A 31 -24.66 -13.92 -20.59
CA ALA A 31 -23.53 -13.05 -20.27
C ALA A 31 -23.80 -11.60 -20.74
N GLY A 32 -23.61 -10.63 -19.84
CA GLY A 32 -23.89 -9.22 -20.10
C GLY A 32 -25.37 -8.81 -20.08
N ALA A 33 -26.32 -9.71 -19.76
CA ALA A 33 -27.74 -9.35 -19.65
C ALA A 33 -28.02 -8.40 -18.46
N VAL A 34 -27.30 -8.60 -17.35
CA VAL A 34 -27.34 -7.73 -16.17
C VAL A 34 -26.11 -6.83 -16.20
N VAL A 35 -26.27 -5.60 -16.68
CA VAL A 35 -25.23 -4.56 -16.65
C VAL A 35 -25.45 -3.63 -15.45
N ALA A 36 -24.44 -2.84 -15.07
CA ALA A 36 -24.51 -1.94 -13.93
C ALA A 36 -25.77 -1.06 -13.92
N GLY A 37 -26.18 -0.52 -15.07
CA GLY A 37 -27.40 0.31 -15.20
C GLY A 37 -28.74 -0.44 -15.02
N LYS A 38 -28.73 -1.77 -14.87
CA LYS A 38 -29.91 -2.59 -14.57
C LYS A 38 -30.04 -2.91 -13.08
N LEU A 39 -29.02 -2.60 -12.28
CA LEU A 39 -29.03 -2.79 -10.83
C LEU A 39 -29.47 -1.49 -10.17
N ALA A 40 -30.47 -1.59 -9.28
CA ALA A 40 -30.84 -0.46 -8.43
C ALA A 40 -29.74 -0.19 -7.40
N ASN A 41 -29.63 1.05 -6.93
CA ASN A 41 -28.68 1.37 -5.87
C ASN A 41 -28.95 0.51 -4.62
N ALA A 42 -27.89 0.00 -3.99
CA ALA A 42 -27.95 -0.92 -2.86
C ALA A 42 -28.72 -2.24 -3.08
N SER A 43 -29.00 -2.64 -4.34
CA SER A 43 -29.64 -3.95 -4.62
C SER A 43 -28.71 -5.13 -4.37
N ILE A 44 -27.41 -4.88 -4.26
CA ILE A 44 -26.38 -5.85 -3.84
C ILE A 44 -25.90 -5.40 -2.47
N ASP A 45 -25.97 -6.29 -1.48
CA ASP A 45 -25.48 -5.99 -0.13
C ASP A 45 -23.96 -6.22 -0.02
N ASN A 46 -23.38 -5.71 1.08
CA ASN A 46 -21.94 -5.87 1.34
C ASN A 46 -21.55 -7.34 1.52
N ALA A 47 -22.44 -8.18 2.06
CA ALA A 47 -22.14 -9.61 2.25
C ALA A 47 -21.93 -10.32 0.92
N SER A 48 -22.75 -10.00 -0.08
CA SER A 48 -22.67 -10.54 -1.44
C SER A 48 -21.50 -9.94 -2.21
N LEU A 49 -21.27 -8.62 -2.09
CA LEU A 49 -20.19 -7.92 -2.79
C LEU A 49 -18.80 -8.36 -2.32
N PHE A 50 -18.62 -8.62 -1.01
CA PHE A 50 -17.35 -9.02 -0.43
C PHE A 50 -17.23 -10.53 -0.17
N ALA A 51 -18.12 -11.33 -0.76
CA ALA A 51 -17.93 -12.77 -0.81
C ALA A 51 -16.61 -13.10 -1.52
N ALA A 52 -16.01 -14.24 -1.16
CA ALA A 52 -14.70 -14.63 -1.67
C ALA A 52 -14.68 -14.63 -3.21
N SER A 53 -13.64 -14.03 -3.79
CA SER A 53 -13.42 -13.91 -5.24
C SER A 53 -14.40 -13.03 -6.02
N VAL A 54 -15.31 -12.29 -5.36
CA VAL A 54 -16.20 -11.34 -6.07
C VAL A 54 -15.47 -10.06 -6.45
N VAL A 55 -14.69 -9.50 -5.52
CA VAL A 55 -13.78 -8.37 -5.79
C VAL A 55 -12.35 -8.92 -5.88
N ASP A 56 -11.93 -9.26 -7.09
CA ASP A 56 -10.56 -9.66 -7.41
C ASP A 56 -9.80 -8.55 -8.14
N ALA A 57 -8.60 -8.86 -8.64
CA ALA A 57 -7.80 -7.90 -9.39
C ALA A 57 -8.46 -7.45 -10.71
N ASN A 58 -9.31 -8.28 -11.32
CA ASN A 58 -10.02 -7.95 -12.56
C ASN A 58 -11.23 -7.05 -12.30
N ALA A 59 -11.77 -7.03 -11.09
CA ALA A 59 -12.84 -6.12 -10.68
C ALA A 59 -12.35 -4.67 -10.47
N LEU A 60 -11.04 -4.47 -10.29
CA LEU A 60 -10.43 -3.15 -10.07
C LEU A 60 -9.85 -2.61 -11.38
N ALA A 61 -10.34 -1.44 -11.80
CA ALA A 61 -9.71 -0.71 -12.90
C ALA A 61 -8.30 -0.22 -12.51
N ASP A 62 -7.49 0.12 -13.50
CA ASP A 62 -6.17 0.71 -13.26
C ASP A 62 -6.29 1.98 -12.40
N ASN A 63 -5.52 2.03 -11.31
CA ASN A 63 -5.53 3.11 -10.32
C ASN A 63 -6.85 3.28 -9.56
N ALA A 64 -7.74 2.28 -9.54
CA ALA A 64 -9.00 2.35 -8.79
C ALA A 64 -8.80 2.48 -7.27
N VAL A 65 -7.66 2.03 -6.74
CA VAL A 65 -7.29 2.21 -5.33
C VAL A 65 -6.29 3.35 -5.22
N ASP A 66 -6.82 4.57 -5.17
CA ASP A 66 -6.02 5.79 -4.97
C ASP A 66 -5.82 6.11 -3.47
N SER A 67 -5.20 7.25 -3.18
CA SER A 67 -4.99 7.68 -1.79
C SER A 67 -6.29 7.99 -1.03
N ALA A 68 -7.39 8.30 -1.72
CA ALA A 68 -8.67 8.55 -1.08
C ALA A 68 -9.39 7.24 -0.72
N ALA A 69 -9.14 6.17 -1.49
CA ALA A 69 -9.62 4.83 -1.18
C ALA A 69 -8.90 4.19 0.02
N ILE A 70 -7.66 4.60 0.31
CA ILE A 70 -6.87 4.09 1.44
C ILE A 70 -7.08 5.00 2.67
N ALA A 71 -7.92 4.54 3.60
CA ALA A 71 -8.14 5.26 4.86
C ALA A 71 -6.85 5.44 5.68
N ALA A 72 -6.77 6.54 6.45
CA ALA A 72 -5.66 6.79 7.34
C ALA A 72 -5.47 5.62 8.33
N GLY A 73 -4.26 5.07 8.39
CA GLY A 73 -3.95 3.91 9.24
C GLY A 73 -4.40 2.56 8.68
N ALA A 74 -4.90 2.47 7.44
CA ALA A 74 -5.32 1.19 6.86
C ALA A 74 -4.15 0.22 6.60
N VAL A 75 -2.97 0.76 6.25
CA VAL A 75 -1.74 -0.03 6.05
C VAL A 75 -1.00 -0.16 7.36
N VAL A 76 -1.33 -1.19 8.13
CA VAL A 76 -0.71 -1.51 9.43
C VAL A 76 0.43 -2.54 9.30
N ALA A 77 1.11 -2.83 10.41
CA ALA A 77 2.13 -3.86 10.48
C ALA A 77 1.62 -5.20 9.90
N GLY A 78 2.44 -5.83 9.06
CA GLY A 78 2.10 -7.10 8.39
C GLY A 78 1.23 -6.97 7.14
N LYS A 79 0.77 -5.77 6.75
CA LYS A 79 0.02 -5.57 5.49
C LYS A 79 0.90 -5.46 4.24
N LEU A 80 2.17 -5.14 4.42
CA LEU A 80 3.16 -5.13 3.34
C LEU A 80 3.92 -6.45 3.34
N GLY A 81 3.90 -7.13 2.20
CA GLY A 81 4.71 -8.34 1.99
C GLY A 81 6.20 -8.01 1.87
N ASN A 82 7.02 -9.07 1.88
CA ASN A 82 8.46 -8.93 1.64
C ASN A 82 8.71 -8.27 0.27
N ASN A 83 9.64 -7.31 0.24
CA ASN A 83 10.01 -6.55 -0.97
C ASN A 83 8.86 -5.74 -1.61
N ALA A 84 7.75 -5.51 -0.91
CA ALA A 84 6.62 -4.73 -1.44
C ALA A 84 6.96 -3.24 -1.70
N VAL A 85 7.98 -2.71 -1.03
CA VAL A 85 8.49 -1.35 -1.21
C VAL A 85 9.89 -1.44 -1.82
N ALA A 86 10.02 -1.11 -3.11
CA ALA A 86 11.31 -1.01 -3.77
C ALA A 86 11.97 0.35 -3.50
N SER A 87 13.28 0.45 -3.71
CA SER A 87 14.02 1.71 -3.53
C SER A 87 13.43 2.87 -4.35
N ALA A 88 12.95 2.59 -5.57
CA ALA A 88 12.29 3.57 -6.43
C ALA A 88 10.96 4.11 -5.85
N ASN A 89 10.31 3.40 -4.92
CA ASN A 89 9.10 3.88 -4.25
C ASN A 89 9.40 4.87 -3.12
N ILE A 90 10.65 4.92 -2.65
CA ILE A 90 11.06 5.79 -1.55
C ILE A 90 11.59 7.10 -2.14
N ALA A 91 10.81 8.17 -2.01
CA ALA A 91 11.22 9.48 -2.48
C ALA A 91 12.50 9.96 -1.77
N ALA A 92 13.25 10.84 -2.44
CA ALA A 92 14.40 11.50 -1.81
C ALA A 92 13.97 12.16 -0.49
N ASN A 93 14.75 11.95 0.57
CA ASN A 93 14.49 12.44 1.92
C ASN A 93 13.23 11.86 2.63
N ALA A 94 12.57 10.84 2.06
CA ALA A 94 11.41 10.21 2.70
C ALA A 94 11.78 9.49 4.00
N VAL A 95 12.98 8.91 4.07
CA VAL A 95 13.56 8.33 5.30
C VAL A 95 14.61 9.30 5.82
N THR A 96 14.23 10.09 6.81
CA THR A 96 15.14 10.99 7.53
C THR A 96 15.85 10.21 8.64
N ALA A 97 16.94 10.75 9.17
CA ALA A 97 17.63 10.12 10.29
C ALA A 97 16.70 9.91 11.51
N ALA A 98 15.75 10.83 11.75
CA ALA A 98 14.67 10.67 12.76
C ALA A 98 13.77 9.42 12.59
N LYS A 99 13.74 8.80 11.40
CA LYS A 99 12.91 7.63 11.08
C LYS A 99 13.69 6.32 11.16
N LEU A 100 15.02 6.37 11.31
CA LEU A 100 15.86 5.20 11.51
C LEU A 100 15.90 4.90 13.02
N ASN A 101 15.59 3.66 13.40
CA ASN A 101 15.80 3.22 14.77
C ASN A 101 17.29 2.92 15.01
N ASN A 102 17.71 2.90 16.28
CA ASN A 102 19.10 2.61 16.65
C ASN A 102 19.61 1.26 16.11
N ASP A 103 18.73 0.27 15.95
CA ASP A 103 19.11 -1.05 15.47
C ASP A 103 19.55 -1.05 14.00
N VAL A 104 18.96 -0.18 13.16
CA VAL A 104 19.32 -0.05 11.73
C VAL A 104 20.62 0.73 11.52
N ALA A 105 20.96 1.63 12.45
CA ALA A 105 22.19 2.41 12.39
C ALA A 105 23.44 1.53 12.68
N GLY A 106 23.25 0.33 13.24
CA GLY A 106 24.34 -0.49 13.77
C GLY A 106 24.85 0.13 15.07
N GLY A 107 25.33 -0.69 16.01
CA GLY A 107 25.67 -0.23 17.37
C GLY A 107 26.71 0.89 17.50
N GLY A 108 27.34 1.32 16.40
CA GLY A 108 28.27 2.44 16.34
C GLY A 108 27.67 3.76 15.83
N LEU A 109 26.46 3.78 15.25
CA LEU A 109 25.82 5.00 14.77
C LEU A 109 24.60 5.35 15.63
N VAL A 110 24.52 6.59 16.08
CA VAL A 110 23.42 7.12 16.90
C VAL A 110 22.87 8.37 16.22
N LEU A 111 21.55 8.52 16.23
CA LEU A 111 20.91 9.74 15.78
C LEU A 111 21.21 10.89 16.74
N ASP A 112 21.76 11.98 16.23
CA ASP A 112 21.82 13.25 16.95
C ASP A 112 20.42 13.89 16.95
N GLY A 113 19.78 13.95 18.12
CA GLY A 113 18.46 14.56 18.29
C GLY A 113 18.41 16.07 18.06
N SER A 114 19.56 16.76 18.05
CA SER A 114 19.67 18.20 17.82
C SER A 114 19.87 18.54 16.34
N THR A 115 20.69 17.76 15.64
CA THR A 115 21.08 18.04 14.24
C THR A 115 20.44 17.11 13.21
N ASN A 116 19.79 16.03 13.66
CA ASN A 116 19.33 14.92 12.83
C ASN A 116 20.45 14.27 11.99
N ALA A 117 21.72 14.46 12.34
CA ALA A 117 22.83 13.72 11.74
C ALA A 117 22.92 12.30 12.33
N LEU A 118 23.52 11.37 11.59
CA LEU A 118 23.97 10.09 12.14
C LEU A 118 25.40 10.27 12.65
N ASN A 119 25.58 10.26 13.97
CA ASN A 119 26.87 10.42 14.61
C ASN A 119 27.47 9.05 14.94
N VAL A 120 28.79 8.92 14.82
CA VAL A 120 29.49 7.76 15.37
C VAL A 120 29.74 8.02 16.86
N ASN A 121 29.02 7.35 17.76
CA ASN A 121 29.29 7.44 19.20
C ASN A 121 30.23 6.30 19.59
N LEU A 122 31.51 6.60 19.70
CA LEU A 122 32.52 5.66 20.17
C LEU A 122 32.55 5.68 21.70
N GLY A 123 32.41 4.52 22.35
CA GLY A 123 32.67 4.40 23.79
C GLY A 123 34.12 4.73 24.15
N GLN A 124 34.42 4.88 25.44
CA GLN A 124 35.72 5.34 25.96
C GLN A 124 36.95 4.56 25.47
N ASP A 125 36.77 3.32 25.00
CA ASP A 125 37.82 2.44 24.45
C ASP A 125 37.55 2.00 22.99
N SER A 126 36.63 2.68 22.29
CA SER A 126 36.30 2.41 20.90
C SER A 126 37.02 3.40 19.98
N GLY A 127 37.64 2.90 18.91
CA GLY A 127 38.29 3.72 17.89
C GLY A 127 37.59 3.57 16.54
N LEU A 128 37.51 4.67 15.78
CA LEU A 128 37.21 4.59 14.35
C LEU A 128 38.45 4.00 13.64
N GLN A 129 38.45 2.69 13.38
CA GLN A 129 39.49 2.04 12.58
C GLN A 129 39.24 2.30 11.10
N ILE A 130 40.16 3.00 10.44
CA ILE A 130 40.08 3.29 9.00
C ILE A 130 41.07 2.35 8.30
N SER A 131 40.54 1.45 7.46
CA SER A 131 41.32 0.47 6.70
C SER A 131 41.81 1.01 5.34
N THR A 132 41.50 2.29 5.04
CA THR A 132 41.83 2.98 3.78
C THR A 132 42.50 4.34 4.04
N ASP A 133 43.16 4.90 3.03
CA ASP A 133 44.12 6.01 3.20
C ASP A 133 43.54 7.41 3.43
N ALA A 134 42.22 7.61 3.46
CA ALA A 134 41.64 8.95 3.60
C ALA A 134 40.46 9.00 4.57
N LEU A 135 40.71 9.59 5.75
CA LEU A 135 39.68 10.20 6.59
C LEU A 135 40.00 11.68 6.72
N SER A 136 39.02 12.54 6.47
CA SER A 136 39.07 13.97 6.81
C SER A 136 38.16 14.21 7.99
N LEU A 137 38.70 14.19 9.20
CA LEU A 137 37.97 14.68 10.38
C LEU A 137 38.11 16.20 10.41
N LEU A 138 37.01 16.92 10.23
CA LEU A 138 36.99 18.37 10.33
C LEU A 138 36.65 18.75 11.78
N PHE A 139 37.60 19.32 12.52
CA PHE A 139 37.39 19.83 13.88
C PHE A 139 37.70 21.32 13.88
N ASP A 140 36.72 22.16 14.20
CA ASP A 140 36.84 23.62 14.20
C ASP A 140 37.45 24.21 12.90
N GLY A 141 37.14 23.58 11.76
CA GLY A 141 37.66 23.98 10.44
C GLY A 141 39.05 23.42 10.08
N ASN A 142 39.69 22.63 10.95
CA ASN A 142 40.97 21.96 10.70
C ASN A 142 40.76 20.49 10.30
N THR A 143 41.57 19.97 9.37
CA THR A 143 41.52 18.56 8.96
C THR A 143 42.56 17.76 9.73
N LEU A 144 42.14 16.82 10.58
CA LEU A 144 43.05 15.84 11.17
C LEU A 144 43.35 14.76 10.12
N GLN A 145 44.57 14.81 9.58
CA GLN A 145 45.12 13.81 8.65
C GLN A 145 46.18 12.98 9.38
N LYS A 146 46.28 11.68 9.08
CA LYS A 146 47.33 10.83 9.64
C LYS A 146 48.70 11.25 9.08
N GLY A 147 49.40 12.16 9.77
CA GLY A 147 50.85 12.28 9.68
C GLY A 147 51.50 11.04 10.28
N GLY A 148 52.59 10.54 9.70
CA GLY A 148 53.27 9.33 10.18
C GLY A 148 53.56 9.37 11.68
N ASN A 149 53.22 8.27 12.39
CA ASN A 149 53.60 7.93 13.77
C ASN A 149 53.79 9.08 14.77
N GLY A 150 52.87 10.03 14.83
CA GLY A 150 52.86 11.03 15.90
C GLY A 150 51.63 11.92 15.82
N VAL A 151 50.68 11.69 16.73
CA VAL A 151 49.70 12.73 17.11
C VAL A 151 50.44 13.62 18.10
N SER A 152 50.76 14.85 17.73
CA SER A 152 51.10 15.88 18.72
C SER A 152 49.80 16.48 19.23
N VAL A 153 49.66 16.47 20.55
CA VAL A 153 48.66 17.26 21.29
C VAL A 153 48.94 18.76 21.15
#